data_AF-A0AAU7SHP1-F1
#
_entry.id   AF-A0AAU7SHP1-F1
#
_cell.length_a   1.000
_cell.length_b   1.000
_cell.length_c   1.000
_cell.angle_alpha   90.00
_cell.angle_beta   90.00
_cell.angle_gamma   90.00
#
_symmetry.space_group_name_H-M   'P 1'
#
loop_
_entity.id
_entity.type
_entity.pdbx_description
1 polymer ?
#
loop_
_entity_poly.entity_id
_entity_poly.type
_entity_poly.pdbx_seq_one_letter_code
_entity_poly.pdbx_strand_id
1 'polypeptide(L)' 'MERGRFIWPSAADGTVVITPAQLGYLLEGIDWRMPQRTWRPTSAG' A
#
# COMPACT_ATOMS: atom_id res chain seq x y z
N MET A 1 -13.82 9.41 10.45
CA MET A 1 -12.53 8.70 10.36
C MET A 1 -11.85 9.18 9.09
N GLU A 2 -10.82 9.99 9.27
CA GLU A 2 -10.03 10.55 8.18
C GLU A 2 -9.33 9.37 7.49
N ARG A 3 -9.62 9.12 6.20
CA ARG A 3 -8.87 8.11 5.45
C ARG A 3 -7.47 8.65 5.26
N GLY A 4 -6.58 8.34 6.21
CA GLY A 4 -5.17 8.67 6.17
C GLY A 4 -4.63 8.33 4.79
N ARG A 5 -4.35 9.36 4.00
CA ARG A 5 -3.80 9.18 2.66
C ARG A 5 -2.34 8.77 2.88
N PHE A 6 -2.04 7.50 2.63
CA PHE A 6 -0.65 7.05 2.61
C PHE A 6 0.03 7.65 1.39
N ILE A 7 0.89 8.64 1.62
CA ILE A 7 1.73 9.22 0.58
C ILE A 7 2.91 8.29 0.39
N TRP A 8 2.94 7.59 -0.74
CA TRP A 8 4.10 6.79 -1.10
C TRP A 8 5.31 7.71 -1.31
N PRO A 9 6.46 7.40 -0.70
CA PRO A 9 7.71 8.06 -1.06
C PRO A 9 8.01 7.78 -2.53
N SER A 10 8.43 8.81 -3.27
CA SER A 10 8.84 8.67 -4.66
C SER A 10 10.12 7.83 -4.72
N ALA A 11 10.07 6.70 -5.44
CA ALA A 11 11.26 5.89 -5.68
C ALA A 11 12.22 6.64 -6.60
N ALA A 12 13.42 6.97 -6.13
CA ALA A 12 14.43 7.64 -6.96
C ALA A 12 15.02 6.70 -8.03
N ASP A 13 15.02 5.39 -7.78
CA ASP A 13 15.63 4.35 -8.62
C ASP A 13 14.74 3.10 -8.74
N GLY A 14 13.41 3.28 -8.68
CA GLY A 14 12.45 2.18 -8.77
C GLY A 14 12.31 1.29 -7.51
N THR A 15 13.19 1.46 -6.52
CA THR A 15 13.09 0.80 -5.21
C THR A 15 12.95 1.82 -4.07
N VAL A 16 12.03 1.55 -3.14
CA VAL A 16 11.88 2.31 -1.89
C VAL A 16 12.21 1.38 -0.73
N VAL A 17 13.12 1.83 0.14
CA VAL A 17 13.33 1.20 1.45
C VAL A 17 12.28 1.73 2.42
N ILE A 18 11.52 0.83 3.04
CA ILE A 18 10.56 1.17 4.10
C ILE A 18 10.99 0.57 5.43
N THR A 19 10.72 1.31 6.50
CA THR A 19 10.91 0.83 7.87
C THR A 19 9.79 -0.16 8.27
N PRO A 20 10.00 -0.98 9.32
CA PRO A 20 8.96 -1.88 9.83
C PRO A 20 7.66 -1.16 10.23
N ALA A 21 7.77 0.05 10.79
CA ALA A 21 6.61 0.86 11.14
C ALA A 21 5.84 1.33 9.89
N GLN A 22 6.53 1.75 8.84
CA GLN A 22 5.93 2.11 7.54
C GLN A 22 5.28 0.91 6.85
N LEU A 23 5.87 -0.28 6.98
CA LEU A 23 5.22 -1.52 6.54
C LEU A 23 3.94 -1.79 7.35
N GLY A 24 3.96 -1.58 8.66
CA GLY A 24 2.77 -1.69 9.52
C GLY A 24 1.60 -0.86 8.98
N TYR A 25 1.84 0.43 8.71
CA TYR A 25 0.82 1.35 8.16
C TYR A 25 0.20 0.89 6.83
N LEU A 26 0.94 0.15 6.00
CA LEU A 26 0.41 -0.42 4.74
C LEU A 26 -0.55 -1.59 4.99
N LEU A 27 -0.37 -2.31 6.09
CA LEU A 27 -1.09 -3.53 6.41
C LEU A 27 -2.30 -3.30 7.33
N GLU A 28 -2.43 -2.14 7.98
CA GLU A 28 -3.49 -1.84 8.96
C GLU A 28 -4.92 -1.98 8.40
N GLY A 29 -5.11 -1.93 7.08
CA GLY A 29 -6.42 -2.08 6.43
C GLY A 29 -6.72 -3.46 5.86
N ILE A 30 -5.82 -4.43 5.98
CA ILE A 30 -5.99 -5.77 5.38
C ILE A 30 -6.59 -6.72 6.42
N ASP A 31 -7.86 -7.11 6.22
CA ASP A 31 -8.37 -8.31 6.90
C ASP A 31 -7.70 -9.54 6.26
N TRP A 32 -6.73 -10.09 6.98
CA TRP A 32 -5.95 -11.25 6.53
C TRP A 32 -6.75 -12.55 6.50
N ARG A 33 -7.91 -12.60 7.15
CA ARG A 33 -8.80 -13.77 7.13
C ARG A 33 -9.65 -13.79 5.86
N MET A 34 -9.92 -12.63 5.27
CA MET A 34 -10.68 -12.45 4.04
C MET A 34 -10.05 -11.37 3.15
N PRO A 35 -8.90 -11.65 2.52
CA PRO A 35 -8.22 -10.67 1.68
C PRO A 35 -9.09 -10.29 0.48
N GLN A 36 -9.51 -9.03 0.42
CA GLN A 36 -10.25 -8.48 -0.73
C GLN A 36 -9.28 -7.81 -1.70
N ARG A 37 -9.29 -8.25 -2.96
CA ARG A 37 -8.45 -7.68 -4.01
C ARG A 37 -9.09 -6.39 -4.50
N THR A 38 -8.70 -5.26 -3.90
CA THR A 38 -9.30 -3.94 -4.19
C THR A 38 -8.70 -3.25 -5.40
N TRP A 39 -7.56 -3.73 -5.91
CA TRP A 39 -6.90 -3.17 -7.08
C TRP A 39 -7.19 -4.00 -8.33
N ARG A 40 -7.75 -3.33 -9.35
CA ARG A 40 -7.97 -3.85 -10.70
C ARG A 40 -7.25 -2.90 -11.66
N PRO A 41 -6.22 -3.35 -12.41
CA PRO A 41 -5.58 -2.48 -13.39
C PRO A 41 -6.59 -2.10 -14.47
N THR A 42 -6.66 -0.81 -14.80
CA THR A 42 -7.57 -0.30 -15.85
C THR A 42 -7.06 -0.64 -17.26
N SER A 43 -5.82 -1.09 -17.38
CA SER A 43 -5.22 -1.56 -18.63
C SER A 43 -4.27 -2.71 -18.32
N ALA A 44 -4.57 -3.90 -18.83
CA ALA A 44 -3.54 -4.85 -19.24
C ALA A 44 -3.37 -4.63 -20.75
N GLY A 45 -2.14 -4.40 -21.18
CA GLY A 45 -1.82 -4.20 -22.60
C GLY A 45 -2.19 -5.41 -23.45
#